data_AF-A0A5J4KIS6-F1
#
_entry.id   AF-A0A5J4KIS6-F1
#
_cell.length_a   1.000
_cell.length_b   1.000
_cell.length_c   1.000
_cell.angle_alpha   90.00
_cell.angle_beta   90.00
_cell.angle_gamma   90.00
#
_symmetry.space_group_name_H-M   'P 1'
#
loop_
_entity.id
_entity.type
_entity.pdbx_description
1 polymer ?
#
loop_
_entity_poly.entity_id
_entity_poly.type
_entity_poly.pdbx_seq_one_letter_code
_entity_poly.pdbx_strand_id
1 'polypeptide(L)'
;MNPGNPLIVQSDRSILLEVDHPLHDEARDALAQFAELEKSPEHIHTYRLTPLSLWNAAAGGMDAPAILELLTSYSKYPLPANITAEIQTYVHRYGRVKLIREGDDLLLYSDDHALMTEIVNHKKMQPYIQQHINRNTIKIDASRRGHVKQALIHIGFPAEDLAGYTEGSPLPLQMRSVTLQGKDFEPRQYQQSAVSTFYAGGAPSGGSGVVVLPCGAGKTIVGIATIATLQRATLILTPTPSRSVNGYMKSWTRQISPRNDWRIYR
;
A
#
# COMPACT_ATOMS: atom_id res chain seq x y z
N MET A 1 -5.76 -5.05 -32.60
CA MET A 1 -6.29 -3.67 -32.59
C MET A 1 -7.79 -3.78 -32.45
N ASN A 2 -8.38 -3.15 -31.43
CA ASN A 2 -9.81 -3.19 -31.20
C ASN A 2 -10.31 -1.76 -31.00
N PRO A 3 -10.84 -1.09 -32.05
CA PRO A 3 -11.26 0.31 -31.94
C PRO A 3 -12.35 0.56 -30.88
N GLY A 4 -13.10 -0.48 -30.50
CA GLY A 4 -14.17 -0.40 -29.48
C GLY A 4 -13.69 -0.64 -28.05
N ASN A 5 -12.39 -0.49 -27.78
CA ASN A 5 -11.82 -0.60 -26.45
C ASN A 5 -11.67 0.79 -25.79
N PRO A 6 -11.69 0.92 -24.45
CA PRO A 6 -11.71 2.24 -23.80
C PRO A 6 -10.34 2.91 -23.60
N LEU A 7 -9.22 2.18 -23.73
CA LEU A 7 -7.89 2.68 -23.35
C LEU A 7 -6.99 3.05 -24.53
N ILE A 8 -6.15 4.04 -24.32
CA ILE A 8 -4.98 4.33 -25.17
C ILE A 8 -3.74 4.38 -24.28
N VAL A 9 -2.82 3.45 -24.49
CA VAL A 9 -1.53 3.40 -23.77
C VAL A 9 -0.46 4.12 -24.59
N GLN A 10 0.15 5.15 -24.00
CA GLN A 10 1.15 5.99 -24.66
C GLN A 10 2.58 5.61 -24.27
N SER A 11 3.55 5.94 -25.12
CA SER A 11 4.97 5.60 -24.91
C SER A 11 5.60 6.33 -23.73
N ASP A 12 5.00 7.43 -23.26
CA ASP A 12 5.44 8.22 -22.11
C ASP A 12 4.85 7.76 -20.77
N ARG A 13 4.29 6.54 -20.73
CA ARG A 13 3.63 5.88 -19.59
C ARG A 13 2.27 6.45 -19.21
N SER A 14 1.74 7.41 -19.94
CA SER A 14 0.36 7.85 -19.75
C SER A 14 -0.64 6.87 -20.37
N ILE A 15 -1.78 6.72 -19.73
CA ILE A 15 -2.90 5.89 -20.18
C ILE A 15 -4.15 6.77 -20.17
N LEU A 16 -4.79 6.90 -21.32
CA LEU A 16 -6.03 7.64 -21.47
C LEU A 16 -7.20 6.65 -21.40
N LEU A 17 -8.17 6.92 -20.53
CA LEU A 17 -9.38 6.14 -20.34
C LEU A 17 -10.60 7.00 -20.67
N GLU A 18 -11.39 6.57 -21.66
CA GLU A 18 -12.64 7.25 -22.05
C GLU A 18 -13.75 7.00 -21.00
N VAL A 19 -14.34 8.09 -20.49
CA VAL A 19 -15.34 8.03 -19.40
C VAL A 19 -16.70 7.55 -19.90
N ASP A 20 -17.11 7.99 -21.09
CA ASP A 20 -18.42 7.65 -21.68
C ASP A 20 -18.47 6.24 -22.29
N HIS A 21 -17.38 5.46 -22.19
CA HIS A 21 -17.29 4.13 -22.77
C HIS A 21 -18.01 3.07 -21.90
N PRO A 22 -18.77 2.10 -22.48
CA PRO A 22 -19.47 1.08 -21.70
C PRO A 22 -18.59 0.24 -20.77
N LEU A 23 -17.33 0.01 -21.17
CA LEU A 23 -16.31 -0.71 -20.38
C LEU A 23 -15.50 0.19 -19.43
N HIS A 24 -15.90 1.45 -19.21
CA HIS A 24 -15.16 2.40 -18.39
C HIS A 24 -14.90 1.87 -16.98
N ASP A 25 -15.94 1.39 -16.27
CA ASP A 25 -15.79 0.96 -14.88
C ASP A 25 -14.87 -0.26 -14.74
N GLU A 26 -14.98 -1.23 -15.65
CA GLU A 26 -14.11 -2.41 -15.68
C GLU A 26 -12.65 -2.03 -15.95
N ALA A 27 -12.40 -1.17 -16.94
CA ALA A 27 -11.07 -0.71 -17.28
C ALA A 27 -10.47 0.16 -16.16
N ARG A 28 -11.29 0.99 -15.50
CA ARG A 28 -10.90 1.79 -14.34
C ARG A 28 -10.45 0.90 -13.19
N ASP A 29 -11.24 -0.12 -12.87
CA ASP A 29 -10.96 -1.05 -11.77
C ASP A 29 -9.75 -1.94 -12.06
N ALA A 30 -9.50 -2.27 -13.33
CA ALA A 30 -8.26 -2.91 -13.77
C ALA A 30 -7.05 -1.98 -13.57
N LEU A 31 -7.11 -0.74 -14.07
CA LEU A 31 -6.01 0.22 -13.96
C LEU A 31 -5.67 0.56 -12.50
N ALA A 32 -6.67 0.64 -11.61
CA ALA A 32 -6.47 0.94 -10.20
C ALA A 32 -5.54 -0.06 -9.48
N GLN A 33 -5.32 -1.25 -10.04
CA GLN A 33 -4.45 -2.27 -9.46
C GLN A 33 -2.96 -2.01 -9.74
N PHE A 34 -2.61 -1.30 -10.81
CA PHE A 34 -1.20 -1.16 -11.25
C PHE A 34 -0.84 0.20 -11.86
N ALA A 35 -1.74 1.19 -11.87
CA ALA A 35 -1.50 2.54 -12.38
C ALA A 35 -2.07 3.60 -11.42
N GLU A 36 -1.47 4.80 -11.44
CA GLU A 36 -1.89 5.93 -10.61
C GLU A 36 -2.81 6.86 -11.41
N LEU A 37 -3.93 7.27 -10.82
CA LEU A 37 -4.78 8.31 -11.41
C LEU A 37 -4.09 9.67 -11.30
N GLU A 38 -3.81 10.32 -12.43
CA GLU A 38 -3.20 11.64 -12.50
C GLU A 38 -4.26 12.74 -12.60
N LYS A 39 -5.25 12.57 -13.48
CA LYS A 39 -6.32 13.55 -13.73
C LYS A 39 -7.64 12.85 -14.05
N SER A 40 -8.76 13.41 -13.60
CA SER A 40 -10.12 12.91 -13.89
C SER A 40 -11.08 14.02 -14.37
N PRO A 41 -10.83 14.63 -15.55
CA PRO A 41 -11.81 15.50 -16.19
C PRO A 41 -12.99 14.70 -16.77
N GLU A 42 -14.03 15.40 -17.22
CA GLU A 42 -15.34 14.85 -17.59
C GLU A 42 -15.30 13.71 -18.63
N HIS A 43 -14.46 13.82 -19.67
CA HIS A 43 -14.48 12.88 -20.79
C HIS A 43 -13.33 11.86 -20.83
N ILE A 44 -12.16 12.21 -20.29
CA ILE A 44 -10.96 11.39 -20.41
C ILE A 44 -10.19 11.40 -19.08
N HIS A 45 -10.17 10.27 -18.39
CA HIS A 45 -9.28 10.09 -17.25
C HIS A 45 -7.85 9.79 -17.72
N THR A 46 -6.86 10.39 -17.06
CA THR A 46 -5.44 10.14 -17.33
C THR A 46 -4.84 9.40 -16.15
N TYR A 47 -4.32 8.20 -16.44
CA TYR A 47 -3.53 7.39 -15.52
C TYR A 47 -2.06 7.41 -15.94
N ARG A 48 -1.17 7.06 -15.01
CA ARG A 48 0.26 6.91 -15.30
C ARG A 48 0.81 5.63 -14.69
N LEU A 49 1.58 4.90 -15.48
CA LEU A 49 2.42 3.82 -14.98
C LEU A 49 3.66 4.41 -14.32
N THR A 50 3.92 4.02 -13.08
CA THR A 50 5.09 4.41 -12.30
C THR A 50 5.81 3.14 -11.83
N PRO A 51 7.13 3.17 -11.59
CA PRO A 51 7.81 2.03 -10.97
C PRO A 51 7.15 1.61 -9.65
N LEU A 52 6.71 2.60 -8.85
CA LEU A 52 6.05 2.35 -7.56
C LEU A 52 4.71 1.63 -7.72
N SER A 53 3.84 2.06 -8.64
CA SER A 53 2.55 1.40 -8.87
C SER A 53 2.72 -0.04 -9.38
N LEU A 54 3.70 -0.29 -10.26
CA LEU A 54 4.03 -1.65 -10.72
C LEU A 54 4.59 -2.53 -9.60
N TRP A 55 5.45 -1.99 -8.73
CA TRP A 55 5.95 -2.73 -7.57
C TRP A 55 4.85 -3.00 -6.52
N ASN A 56 3.91 -2.08 -6.34
CA ASN A 56 2.76 -2.30 -5.48
C ASN A 56 1.84 -3.39 -6.04
N ALA A 57 1.64 -3.42 -7.36
CA ALA A 57 0.91 -4.49 -8.03
C ALA A 57 1.61 -5.86 -7.84
N ALA A 58 2.93 -5.89 -8.01
CA ALA A 58 3.75 -7.10 -7.77
C ALA A 58 3.67 -7.57 -6.31
N ALA A 59 3.74 -6.64 -5.35
CA ALA A 59 3.53 -6.93 -3.93
C ALA A 59 2.12 -7.46 -3.63
N GLY A 60 1.12 -7.03 -4.42
CA GLY A 60 -0.25 -7.54 -4.40
C GLY A 60 -0.44 -8.89 -5.11
N GLY A 61 0.63 -9.50 -5.64
CA GLY A 61 0.60 -10.81 -6.30
C GLY A 61 0.37 -10.77 -7.81
N MET A 62 0.35 -9.59 -8.43
CA MET A 62 0.17 -9.45 -9.88
C MET A 62 1.51 -9.61 -10.62
N ASP A 63 1.55 -10.48 -11.63
CA ASP A 63 2.74 -10.66 -12.46
C ASP A 63 2.68 -9.79 -13.73
N ALA A 64 3.82 -9.69 -14.44
CA ALA A 64 3.91 -8.88 -15.64
C ALA A 64 2.96 -9.39 -16.76
N PRO A 65 2.83 -10.70 -17.02
CA PRO A 65 1.83 -11.22 -17.95
C PRO A 65 0.40 -10.75 -17.66
N ALA A 66 -0.05 -10.82 -16.40
CA ALA A 66 -1.40 -10.38 -16.03
C ALA A 66 -1.63 -8.88 -16.30
N ILE A 67 -0.65 -8.03 -15.98
CA ILE A 67 -0.73 -6.58 -16.28
C ILE A 67 -0.83 -6.36 -17.79
N LEU A 68 0.03 -7.03 -18.56
CA LEU A 68 0.07 -6.88 -20.02
C LEU A 68 -1.21 -7.40 -20.68
N GLU A 69 -1.80 -8.46 -20.16
CA GLU A 69 -3.07 -9.02 -20.63
C GLU A 69 -4.23 -8.04 -20.39
N LEU A 70 -4.32 -7.44 -19.19
CA LEU A 70 -5.33 -6.43 -18.88
C LEU A 70 -5.18 -5.21 -19.79
N LEU A 71 -3.97 -4.67 -19.94
CA LEU A 71 -3.71 -3.54 -20.82
C LEU A 71 -4.05 -3.87 -22.28
N THR A 72 -3.70 -5.06 -22.76
CA THR A 72 -3.98 -5.49 -24.13
C THR A 72 -5.48 -5.66 -24.37
N SER A 73 -6.19 -6.23 -23.40
CA SER A 73 -7.63 -6.48 -23.46
C SER A 73 -8.45 -5.20 -23.59
N TYR A 74 -8.02 -4.12 -22.92
CA TYR A 74 -8.73 -2.83 -22.92
C TYR A 74 -8.11 -1.75 -23.81
N SER A 75 -6.98 -2.00 -24.48
CA SER A 75 -6.31 -0.99 -25.33
C SER A 75 -6.87 -1.00 -26.75
N LYS A 76 -7.11 0.20 -27.31
CA LYS A 76 -7.48 0.42 -28.71
C LYS A 76 -6.37 -0.02 -29.66
N TYR A 77 -5.13 0.34 -29.31
CA TYR A 77 -3.93 0.14 -30.11
C TYR A 77 -2.98 -0.88 -29.46
N PRO A 78 -2.06 -1.49 -30.24
CA PRO A 78 -1.00 -2.30 -29.67
C PRO A 78 -0.20 -1.51 -28.61
N LEU A 79 0.22 -2.19 -27.56
CA LEU A 79 1.04 -1.58 -26.51
C LEU A 79 2.40 -1.16 -27.09
N PRO A 80 2.92 0.03 -26.76
CA PRO A 80 4.26 0.43 -27.14
C PRO A 80 5.30 -0.55 -26.59
N ALA A 81 6.27 -0.96 -27.42
CA ALA A 81 7.26 -1.98 -27.05
C ALA A 81 8.09 -1.60 -25.80
N ASN A 82 8.38 -0.31 -25.62
CA ASN A 82 9.07 0.19 -24.44
C ASN A 82 8.24 -0.01 -23.16
N ILE A 83 6.93 0.18 -23.21
CA ILE A 83 6.04 -0.03 -22.06
C ILE A 83 6.01 -1.51 -21.67
N THR A 84 5.91 -2.41 -22.65
CA THR A 84 5.98 -3.86 -22.41
C THR A 84 7.28 -4.26 -21.71
N ALA A 85 8.42 -3.78 -22.22
CA ALA A 85 9.74 -4.07 -21.64
C ALA A 85 9.90 -3.48 -20.23
N GLU A 86 9.39 -2.26 -19.99
CA GLU A 86 9.44 -1.60 -18.68
C GLU A 86 8.58 -2.34 -17.64
N ILE A 87 7.35 -2.75 -17.98
CA ILE A 87 6.48 -3.51 -17.07
C ILE A 87 7.17 -4.80 -16.65
N GLN A 88 7.69 -5.58 -17.61
CA GLN A 88 8.44 -6.80 -17.33
C GLN A 88 9.64 -6.53 -16.42
N THR A 89 10.41 -5.49 -16.72
CA THR A 89 11.60 -5.11 -15.95
C THR A 89 11.23 -4.74 -14.52
N TYR A 90 10.29 -3.82 -14.31
CA TYR A 90 9.98 -3.32 -12.98
C TYR A 90 9.31 -4.36 -12.10
N VAL A 91 8.35 -5.13 -12.63
CA VAL A 91 7.68 -6.19 -11.89
C VAL A 91 8.69 -7.27 -11.47
N HIS A 92 9.60 -7.68 -12.37
CA HIS A 92 10.62 -8.68 -12.06
C HIS A 92 11.65 -8.21 -11.01
N ARG A 93 11.81 -6.90 -10.79
CA ARG A 93 12.71 -6.39 -9.74
C ARG A 93 12.13 -6.53 -8.33
N TYR A 94 10.81 -6.64 -8.20
CA TYR A 94 10.20 -6.92 -6.90
C TYR A 94 10.56 -8.34 -6.42
N GLY A 95 10.76 -8.50 -5.11
CA GLY A 95 11.12 -9.80 -4.51
C GLY A 95 12.58 -10.24 -4.67
N ARG A 96 13.37 -9.55 -5.52
CA ARG A 96 14.81 -9.83 -5.68
C ARG A 96 15.62 -9.50 -4.43
N VAL A 97 15.17 -8.52 -3.66
CA VAL A 97 15.76 -8.11 -2.39
C VAL A 97 14.73 -8.33 -1.29
N LYS A 98 15.13 -8.99 -0.22
CA LYS A 98 14.26 -9.37 0.89
C LYS A 98 14.78 -8.79 2.20
N LEU A 99 13.87 -8.24 3.01
CA LEU A 99 14.14 -7.88 4.39
C LEU A 99 13.62 -8.98 5.30
N ILE A 100 14.50 -9.58 6.09
CA ILE A 100 14.20 -10.73 6.94
C ILE A 100 14.56 -10.38 8.38
N ARG A 101 13.74 -10.80 9.34
CA ARG A 101 14.04 -10.67 10.77
C ARG A 101 14.58 -11.99 11.30
N GLU A 102 15.74 -11.94 11.95
CA GLU A 102 16.32 -13.06 12.71
C GLU A 102 16.58 -12.61 14.15
N GLY A 103 15.70 -12.99 15.07
CA GLY A 103 15.70 -12.45 16.43
C GLY A 103 15.49 -10.92 16.44
N ASP A 104 16.43 -10.21 17.04
CA ASP A 104 16.42 -8.73 17.06
C ASP A 104 17.04 -8.11 15.81
N ASP A 105 17.71 -8.91 14.98
CA ASP A 105 18.44 -8.45 13.82
C ASP A 105 17.53 -8.30 12.60
N LEU A 106 17.81 -7.25 11.81
CA LEU A 106 17.21 -7.03 10.51
C LEU A 106 18.25 -7.30 9.43
N LEU A 107 17.96 -8.25 8.56
CA LEU A 107 18.83 -8.71 7.49
C LEU A 107 18.29 -8.29 6.14
N LEU A 108 19.19 -7.89 5.25
CA LEU A 108 18.90 -7.69 3.84
C LEU A 108 19.54 -8.83 3.04
N TYR A 109 18.73 -9.54 2.27
CA TYR A 109 19.10 -10.74 1.53
C TYR A 109 18.76 -10.62 0.04
N SER A 110 19.61 -11.15 -0.83
CA SER A 110 19.32 -11.43 -2.25
C SER A 110 20.16 -12.61 -2.72
N ASP A 111 19.58 -13.50 -3.53
CA ASP A 111 20.27 -14.62 -4.15
C ASP A 111 21.20 -14.17 -5.30
N ASP A 112 20.93 -13.02 -5.91
CA ASP A 112 21.83 -12.37 -6.87
C ASP A 112 23.01 -11.67 -6.16
N HIS A 113 24.20 -12.24 -6.30
CA HIS A 113 25.47 -11.70 -5.79
C HIS A 113 25.88 -10.37 -6.42
N ALA A 114 25.62 -10.19 -7.72
CA ALA A 114 25.98 -8.95 -8.41
C ALA A 114 25.11 -7.80 -7.89
N LEU A 115 23.81 -8.05 -7.74
CA LEU A 115 22.87 -7.12 -7.12
C LEU A 115 23.27 -6.77 -5.68
N MET A 116 23.60 -7.78 -4.85
CA MET A 116 24.06 -7.51 -3.48
C MET A 116 25.33 -6.66 -3.44
N THR A 117 26.27 -6.92 -4.36
CA THR A 117 27.50 -6.13 -4.47
C THR A 117 27.19 -4.68 -4.86
N GLU A 118 26.26 -4.45 -5.78
CA GLU A 118 25.80 -3.12 -6.16
C GLU A 118 25.15 -2.39 -4.97
N ILE A 119 24.19 -3.03 -4.30
CA ILE A 119 23.46 -2.48 -3.14
C ILE A 119 24.42 -2.10 -2.03
N VAL A 120 25.34 -2.99 -1.68
CA VAL A 120 26.33 -2.77 -0.63
C VAL A 120 27.21 -1.57 -0.96
N ASN A 121 27.70 -1.46 -2.19
CA ASN A 121 28.60 -0.37 -2.58
C ASN A 121 27.87 0.96 -2.83
N HIS A 122 26.53 0.96 -2.86
CA HIS A 122 25.77 2.15 -3.12
C HIS A 122 25.81 3.13 -1.94
N LYS A 123 26.20 4.39 -2.21
CA LYS A 123 26.38 5.45 -1.17
C LYS A 123 25.15 5.66 -0.27
N LYS A 124 23.94 5.49 -0.82
CA LYS A 124 22.69 5.63 -0.04
C LYS A 124 22.46 4.49 0.95
N MET A 125 23.07 3.32 0.74
CA MET A 125 22.90 2.14 1.60
C MET A 125 23.93 2.08 2.72
N GLN A 126 25.17 2.48 2.42
CA GLN A 126 26.31 2.46 3.34
C GLN A 126 26.00 2.92 4.79
N PRO A 127 25.26 4.02 5.05
CA PRO A 127 24.96 4.47 6.41
C PRO A 127 24.11 3.51 7.25
N TYR A 128 23.45 2.53 6.62
CA TYR A 128 22.53 1.61 7.28
C TYR A 128 23.11 0.20 7.44
N ILE A 129 24.27 -0.08 6.86
CA ILE A 129 24.93 -1.40 6.93
C ILE A 129 25.70 -1.48 8.25
N GLN A 130 25.37 -2.48 9.07
CA GLN A 130 26.05 -2.73 10.34
C GLN A 130 27.14 -3.80 10.20
N GLN A 131 26.86 -4.85 9.43
CA GLN A 131 27.77 -5.98 9.29
C GLN A 131 27.52 -6.72 7.98
N HIS A 132 28.59 -7.23 7.37
CA HIS A 132 28.51 -8.17 6.26
C HIS A 132 28.53 -9.58 6.84
N ILE A 133 27.44 -10.34 6.65
CA ILE A 133 27.36 -11.72 7.13
C ILE A 133 27.99 -12.65 6.10
N ASN A 134 27.57 -12.53 4.85
CA ASN A 134 28.10 -13.29 3.72
C ASN A 134 27.86 -12.54 2.40
N ARG A 135 28.11 -13.20 1.26
CA ARG A 135 27.98 -12.60 -0.08
C ARG A 135 26.53 -12.28 -0.49
N ASN A 136 25.54 -12.83 0.19
CA ASN A 136 24.12 -12.65 -0.12
C ASN A 136 23.37 -11.88 0.97
N THR A 137 24.01 -11.66 2.13
CA THR A 137 23.31 -11.22 3.34
C THR A 137 24.14 -10.18 4.07
N ILE A 138 23.51 -9.05 4.36
CA ILE A 138 24.05 -8.02 5.24
C ILE A 138 23.08 -7.75 6.39
N LYS A 139 23.63 -7.44 7.56
CA LYS A 139 22.88 -6.91 8.68
C LYS A 139 22.75 -5.40 8.53
N ILE A 140 21.53 -4.91 8.68
CA ILE A 140 21.22 -3.49 8.62
C ILE A 140 20.65 -2.98 9.95
N ASP A 141 20.73 -1.68 10.16
CA ASP A 141 20.12 -1.03 11.31
C ASP A 141 18.58 -1.14 11.25
N ALA A 142 18.01 -1.95 12.15
CA ALA A 142 16.58 -2.19 12.26
C ALA A 142 15.78 -0.90 12.53
N SER A 143 16.35 0.08 13.24
CA SER A 143 15.70 1.38 13.51
C SER A 143 15.57 2.24 12.26
N ARG A 144 16.36 1.94 11.22
CA ARG A 144 16.41 2.66 9.94
C ARG A 144 15.71 1.90 8.81
N ARG A 145 14.94 0.83 9.09
CA ARG A 145 14.20 0.02 8.10
C ARG A 145 13.49 0.86 7.03
N GLY A 146 12.75 1.90 7.43
CA GLY A 146 12.07 2.79 6.48
C GLY A 146 13.01 3.53 5.52
N HIS A 147 14.16 4.00 6.02
CA HIS A 147 15.17 4.67 5.20
C HIS A 147 15.87 3.69 4.25
N VAL A 148 16.10 2.45 4.70
CA VAL A 148 16.63 1.38 3.84
C VAL A 148 15.66 1.08 2.71
N LYS A 149 14.35 0.92 2.99
CA LYS A 149 13.33 0.71 1.93
C LYS A 149 13.31 1.88 0.95
N GLN A 150 13.39 3.12 1.43
CA GLN A 150 13.49 4.30 0.57
C GLN A 150 14.77 4.26 -0.29
N ALA A 151 15.92 3.94 0.28
CA ALA A 151 17.18 3.86 -0.47
C ALA A 151 17.09 2.81 -1.59
N LEU A 152 16.53 1.63 -1.28
CA LEU A 152 16.31 0.53 -2.22
C LEU A 152 15.35 0.88 -3.36
N ILE A 153 14.26 1.59 -3.06
CA ILE A 153 13.35 2.18 -4.07
C ILE A 153 14.11 3.10 -5.03
N HIS A 154 15.00 3.96 -4.51
CA HIS A 154 15.79 4.87 -5.34
C HIS A 154 16.86 4.15 -6.19
N ILE A 155 17.39 3.03 -5.70
CA ILE A 155 18.31 2.16 -6.46
C ILE A 155 17.52 1.40 -7.56
N GLY A 156 16.21 1.26 -7.38
CA GLY A 156 15.32 0.61 -8.34
C GLY A 156 15.04 -0.86 -8.04
N PHE A 157 15.35 -1.32 -6.82
CA PHE A 157 15.12 -2.68 -6.33
C PHE A 157 14.39 -2.63 -5.00
N PRO A 158 13.05 -2.49 -4.98
CA PRO A 158 12.30 -2.42 -3.74
C PRO A 158 12.47 -3.72 -2.94
N ALA A 159 12.61 -3.60 -1.62
CA ALA A 159 12.63 -4.77 -0.76
C ALA A 159 11.22 -5.35 -0.56
N GLU A 160 11.09 -6.64 -0.79
CA GLU A 160 10.03 -7.45 -0.20
C GLU A 160 10.27 -7.55 1.30
N ASP A 161 9.27 -7.16 2.09
CA ASP A 161 9.46 -6.97 3.52
C ASP A 161 8.82 -8.09 4.35
N LEU A 162 9.63 -9.08 4.67
CA LEU A 162 9.26 -10.30 5.40
C LEU A 162 9.60 -10.22 6.89
N ALA A 163 10.14 -9.09 7.35
CA ALA A 163 10.56 -8.90 8.74
C ALA A 163 9.39 -8.77 9.74
N GLY A 164 8.15 -8.72 9.23
CA GLY A 164 6.94 -8.55 10.03
C GLY A 164 6.89 -7.25 10.82
N TYR A 165 5.96 -7.15 11.76
CA TYR A 165 5.87 -6.03 12.71
C TYR A 165 6.18 -6.53 14.12
N THR A 166 6.80 -5.67 14.92
CA THR A 166 6.87 -5.90 16.37
C THR A 166 5.45 -5.91 16.93
N GLU A 167 5.14 -6.88 17.78
CA GLU A 167 3.85 -6.89 18.46
C GLU A 167 3.68 -5.62 19.30
N GLY A 168 2.62 -4.86 19.01
CA GLY A 168 2.25 -3.69 19.82
C GLY A 168 1.72 -4.10 21.19
N SER A 169 1.73 -3.16 22.14
CA SER A 169 1.07 -3.39 23.44
C SER A 169 -0.43 -3.67 23.24
N PRO A 170 -1.03 -4.62 23.98
CA PRO A 170 -2.44 -4.92 23.82
C PRO A 170 -3.31 -3.74 24.26
N LEU A 171 -4.37 -3.47 23.50
CA LEU A 171 -5.42 -2.51 23.84
C LEU A 171 -6.78 -3.17 23.59
N PRO A 172 -7.40 -3.77 24.63
CA PRO A 172 -8.73 -4.32 24.50
C PRO A 172 -9.73 -3.24 24.11
N LEU A 173 -10.37 -3.36 22.95
CA LEU A 173 -11.30 -2.36 22.43
C LEU A 173 -12.45 -3.01 21.67
N GLN A 174 -13.68 -2.73 22.07
CA GLN A 174 -14.87 -3.22 21.37
C GLN A 174 -15.70 -2.06 20.84
N MET A 175 -16.18 -2.22 19.60
CA MET A 175 -17.19 -1.32 19.05
C MET A 175 -18.54 -1.64 19.65
N ARG A 176 -19.37 -0.60 19.82
CA ARG A 176 -20.74 -0.76 20.30
C ARG A 176 -21.64 -1.20 19.14
N SER A 177 -22.57 -2.13 19.38
CA SER A 177 -23.64 -2.46 18.44
C SER A 177 -24.79 -1.44 18.46
N VAL A 178 -24.87 -0.60 19.49
CA VAL A 178 -25.90 0.43 19.67
C VAL A 178 -25.27 1.76 20.05
N THR A 179 -25.64 2.81 19.31
CA THR A 179 -25.20 4.20 19.56
C THR A 179 -25.68 4.71 20.92
N LEU A 180 -25.11 5.83 21.40
CA LEU A 180 -25.61 6.53 22.60
C LEU A 180 -27.08 7.00 22.50
N GLN A 181 -27.64 7.05 21.29
CA GLN A 181 -29.01 7.46 21.02
C GLN A 181 -29.97 6.27 20.86
N GLY A 182 -29.51 5.04 21.15
CA GLY A 182 -30.35 3.84 21.09
C GLY A 182 -30.59 3.28 19.68
N LYS A 183 -29.90 3.78 18.66
CA LYS A 183 -29.95 3.23 17.30
C LYS A 183 -28.90 2.17 17.08
N ASP A 184 -29.23 1.14 16.30
CA ASP A 184 -28.27 0.14 15.84
C ASP A 184 -27.10 0.79 15.10
N PHE A 185 -25.92 0.24 15.31
CA PHE A 185 -24.67 0.70 14.71
C PHE A 185 -23.91 -0.51 14.16
N GLU A 186 -23.66 -0.46 12.86
CA GLU A 186 -22.79 -1.40 12.17
C GLU A 186 -21.99 -0.63 11.11
N PRO A 187 -20.68 -0.91 10.95
CA PRO A 187 -19.92 -0.41 9.81
C PRO A 187 -20.56 -0.87 8.50
N ARG A 188 -20.57 0.01 7.49
CA ARG A 188 -21.09 -0.34 6.16
C ARG A 188 -20.23 -1.41 5.50
N GLN A 189 -20.77 -2.18 4.57
CA GLN A 189 -20.06 -3.28 3.91
C GLN A 189 -18.68 -2.85 3.35
N TYR A 190 -18.60 -1.74 2.63
CA TYR A 190 -17.31 -1.23 2.11
C TYR A 190 -16.32 -0.86 3.22
N GLN A 191 -16.79 -0.43 4.39
CA GLN A 191 -15.95 -0.15 5.55
C GLN A 191 -15.40 -1.45 6.14
N GLN A 192 -16.23 -2.49 6.23
CA GLN A 192 -15.82 -3.81 6.68
C GLN A 192 -14.78 -4.41 5.72
N SER A 193 -15.03 -4.34 4.41
CA SER A 193 -14.08 -4.79 3.38
C SER A 193 -12.74 -4.05 3.46
N ALA A 194 -12.76 -2.73 3.67
CA ALA A 194 -11.53 -1.96 3.86
C ALA A 194 -10.73 -2.44 5.09
N VAL A 195 -11.40 -2.74 6.20
CA VAL A 195 -10.77 -3.26 7.42
C VAL A 195 -10.22 -4.67 7.20
N SER A 196 -10.98 -5.56 6.55
CA SER A 196 -10.55 -6.94 6.31
C SER A 196 -9.33 -6.99 5.40
N THR A 197 -9.31 -6.18 4.33
CA THR A 197 -8.16 -6.10 3.41
C THR A 197 -6.92 -5.55 4.12
N PHE A 198 -7.08 -4.54 4.97
CA PHE A 198 -5.98 -4.00 5.76
C PHE A 198 -5.45 -5.01 6.79
N TYR A 199 -6.35 -5.74 7.45
CA TYR A 199 -5.98 -6.73 8.48
C TYR A 199 -5.35 -7.99 7.89
N ALA A 200 -5.77 -8.39 6.68
CA ALA A 200 -5.30 -9.58 5.97
C ALA A 200 -5.28 -10.85 6.85
N GLY A 201 -6.29 -11.01 7.71
CA GLY A 201 -6.41 -12.17 8.60
C GLY A 201 -5.29 -12.31 9.64
N GLY A 202 -4.51 -11.25 9.90
CA GLY A 202 -3.36 -11.30 10.81
C GLY A 202 -2.09 -11.91 10.19
N ALA A 203 -2.03 -12.03 8.85
CA ALA A 203 -0.82 -12.45 8.16
C ALA A 203 0.36 -11.50 8.47
N PRO A 204 1.64 -11.96 8.39
CA PRO A 204 2.80 -11.10 8.60
C PRO A 204 2.88 -9.88 7.67
N SER A 205 2.23 -9.96 6.51
CA SER A 205 2.07 -8.87 5.55
C SER A 205 0.88 -7.93 5.85
N GLY A 206 -0.02 -8.33 6.74
CA GLY A 206 -1.19 -7.57 7.16
C GLY A 206 -0.90 -6.53 8.25
N GLY A 207 -1.85 -5.62 8.46
CA GLY A 207 -1.77 -4.61 9.52
C GLY A 207 -0.98 -3.34 9.14
N SER A 208 -0.59 -3.19 7.87
CA SER A 208 0.05 -1.99 7.35
C SER A 208 -0.37 -1.73 5.91
N GLY A 209 -0.69 -0.47 5.62
CA GLY A 209 -1.16 -0.05 4.30
C GLY A 209 -1.85 1.30 4.36
N VAL A 210 -2.36 1.74 3.21
CA VAL A 210 -3.10 2.99 3.07
C VAL A 210 -4.52 2.67 2.59
N VAL A 211 -5.52 3.13 3.35
CA VAL A 211 -6.93 3.03 2.96
C VAL A 211 -7.39 4.41 2.49
N VAL A 212 -7.75 4.51 1.21
CA VAL A 212 -8.24 5.75 0.60
C VAL A 212 -9.76 5.73 0.58
N LEU A 213 -10.39 6.79 1.11
CA LEU A 213 -11.84 6.96 1.17
C LEU A 213 -12.19 8.41 0.82
N PRO A 214 -13.36 8.72 0.24
CA PRO A 214 -13.77 10.10 0.04
C PRO A 214 -14.15 10.79 1.36
N CYS A 215 -14.24 12.12 1.35
CA CYS A 215 -14.76 12.89 2.48
C CYS A 215 -16.20 12.44 2.81
N GLY A 216 -16.54 12.29 4.10
CA GLY A 216 -17.86 11.84 4.52
C GLY A 216 -18.11 10.32 4.47
N ALA A 217 -17.21 9.52 3.88
CA ALA A 217 -17.36 8.06 3.79
C ALA A 217 -17.17 7.31 5.13
N GLY A 218 -16.91 8.02 6.24
CA GLY A 218 -16.68 7.42 7.54
C GLY A 218 -15.27 6.88 7.74
N LYS A 219 -14.23 7.62 7.30
CA LYS A 219 -12.80 7.32 7.56
C LYS A 219 -12.52 6.98 9.02
N THR A 220 -13.20 7.68 9.93
CA THR A 220 -13.11 7.45 11.38
C THR A 220 -13.63 6.08 11.79
N ILE A 221 -14.77 5.65 11.24
CA ILE A 221 -15.36 4.35 11.55
C ILE A 221 -14.42 3.23 11.11
N VAL A 222 -13.83 3.36 9.92
CA VAL A 222 -12.80 2.42 9.43
C VAL A 222 -11.61 2.38 10.39
N GLY A 223 -11.08 3.54 10.80
CA GLY A 223 -10.00 3.58 11.80
C GLY A 223 -10.36 2.91 13.13
N ILE A 224 -11.56 3.17 13.67
CA ILE A 224 -12.05 2.53 14.91
C ILE A 224 -12.13 1.02 14.73
N ALA A 225 -12.74 0.56 13.64
CA ALA A 225 -12.91 -0.85 13.35
C ALA A 225 -11.56 -1.56 13.14
N THR A 226 -10.59 -0.90 12.50
CA THR A 226 -9.22 -1.41 12.37
C THR A 226 -8.56 -1.58 13.75
N ILE A 227 -8.66 -0.58 14.64
CA ILE A 227 -8.10 -0.67 16.00
C ILE A 227 -8.80 -1.77 16.80
N ALA A 228 -10.13 -1.87 16.69
CA ALA A 228 -10.92 -2.93 17.32
C ALA A 228 -10.55 -4.32 16.77
N THR A 229 -10.16 -4.44 15.51
CA THR A 229 -9.72 -5.71 14.92
C THR A 229 -8.30 -6.07 15.39
N LEU A 230 -7.40 -5.09 15.44
CA LEU A 230 -6.00 -5.30 15.84
C LEU A 230 -5.81 -5.51 17.35
N GLN A 231 -6.62 -4.88 18.19
CA GLN A 231 -6.48 -4.91 19.66
C GLN A 231 -5.08 -4.47 20.12
N ARG A 232 -4.52 -3.43 19.49
CA ARG A 232 -3.17 -2.89 19.81
C ARG A 232 -3.24 -1.41 20.15
N ALA A 233 -2.37 -0.98 21.06
CA ALA A 233 -2.19 0.42 21.41
C ALA A 233 -1.89 1.22 20.14
N THR A 234 -2.68 2.26 19.89
CA THR A 234 -2.67 2.98 18.61
C THR A 234 -2.39 4.46 18.83
N LEU A 235 -1.41 4.99 18.11
CA LEU A 235 -1.15 6.42 18.00
C LEU A 235 -1.92 6.98 16.80
N ILE A 236 -2.84 7.91 17.03
CA ILE A 236 -3.60 8.59 15.97
C ILE A 236 -2.99 9.98 15.78
N LEU A 237 -2.45 10.22 14.58
CA LEU A 237 -1.90 11.52 14.20
C LEU A 237 -2.92 12.31 13.38
N THR A 238 -3.15 13.57 13.74
CA THR A 238 -4.07 14.46 13.00
C THR A 238 -3.36 15.76 12.62
N PRO A 239 -3.58 16.30 11.41
CA PRO A 239 -2.83 17.46 10.91
C PRO A 239 -3.17 18.79 11.58
N THR A 240 -4.31 18.93 12.28
CA THR A 240 -4.69 20.18 12.98
C THR A 240 -5.32 19.91 14.35
N PRO A 241 -4.92 20.65 15.41
CA PRO A 241 -5.45 20.45 16.77
C PRO A 241 -6.93 20.86 16.96
N SER A 242 -7.43 21.88 16.24
CA SER A 242 -8.62 22.63 16.66
C SER A 242 -9.97 22.10 16.13
N ARG A 243 -10.02 21.52 14.92
CA ARG A 243 -11.28 21.04 14.30
C ARG A 243 -11.47 19.53 14.37
N SER A 244 -10.37 18.81 14.57
CA SER A 244 -10.30 17.36 14.48
C SER A 244 -10.37 16.70 15.84
N VAL A 245 -9.59 17.17 16.82
CA VAL A 245 -9.44 16.45 18.10
C VAL A 245 -10.77 16.34 18.85
N ASN A 246 -11.53 17.42 19.02
CA ASN A 246 -12.79 17.37 19.78
C ASN A 246 -13.96 16.75 18.98
N GLY A 247 -13.99 16.93 17.66
CA GLY A 247 -15.01 16.37 16.76
C GLY A 247 -14.83 14.86 16.54
N TYR A 248 -13.60 14.44 16.27
CA TYR A 248 -13.24 13.03 16.27
C TYR A 248 -13.40 12.46 17.67
N MET A 249 -12.85 13.04 18.74
CA MET A 249 -13.02 12.49 20.11
C MET A 249 -14.48 12.27 20.49
N LYS A 250 -15.38 13.20 20.18
CA LYS A 250 -16.83 13.00 20.39
C LYS A 250 -17.40 11.88 19.51
N SER A 251 -16.91 11.71 18.28
CA SER A 251 -17.26 10.57 17.43
C SER A 251 -16.72 9.23 17.98
N TRP A 252 -15.47 9.20 18.45
CA TRP A 252 -14.79 8.02 19.01
C TRP A 252 -15.43 7.60 20.34
N THR A 253 -15.65 8.55 21.28
CA THR A 253 -16.35 8.27 22.56
C THR A 253 -17.83 7.91 22.39
N ARG A 254 -18.51 8.40 21.33
CA ARG A 254 -19.89 7.96 21.01
C ARG A 254 -19.95 6.51 20.56
N GLN A 255 -18.90 6.00 19.92
CA GLN A 255 -18.88 4.71 19.23
C GLN A 255 -18.12 3.62 20.02
N ILE A 256 -17.36 3.99 21.06
CA ILE A 256 -16.49 3.10 21.85
C ILE A 256 -16.91 3.13 23.34
N SER A 257 -16.79 1.99 24.03
CA SER A 257 -17.14 1.82 25.46
C SER A 257 -16.26 2.68 26.39
N PRO A 258 -16.78 3.22 27.52
CA PRO A 258 -16.07 4.16 28.39
C PRO A 258 -14.91 3.58 29.24
N ARG A 259 -14.54 2.31 29.08
CA ARG A 259 -13.57 1.61 29.97
C ARG A 259 -12.11 1.58 29.49
N ASN A 260 -11.71 2.42 28.53
CA ASN A 260 -10.34 2.34 27.98
C ASN A 260 -9.46 3.52 28.43
N ASP A 261 -8.26 3.19 28.94
CA ASP A 261 -7.18 4.13 29.27
C ASP A 261 -6.61 4.76 27.99
N TRP A 262 -7.18 5.88 27.55
CA TRP A 262 -6.62 6.70 26.49
C TRP A 262 -5.67 7.75 27.07
N ARG A 263 -4.47 7.87 26.51
CA ARG A 263 -3.52 8.95 26.83
C ARG A 263 -3.27 9.78 25.58
N ILE A 264 -3.57 11.07 25.66
CA ILE A 264 -3.28 12.04 24.60
C ILE A 264 -1.87 12.57 24.83
N TYR A 265 -1.00 12.39 23.85
CA TYR A 265 0.27 13.10 23.79
C TYR A 265 0.04 14.39 22.99
N ARG A 266 0.42 15.53 23.59
CA ARG A 266 0.39 16.86 22.97
C ARG A 266 1.70 17.16 22.27
#